data_AF-A0AA35LSI3-F1
#
_entry.id   AF-A0AA35LSI3-F1
#
_cell.length_a   1.000
_cell.length_b   1.000
_cell.length_c   1.000
_cell.angle_alpha   90.00
_cell.angle_beta   90.00
_cell.angle_gamma   90.00
#
_symmetry.space_group_name_H-M   'P 1'
#
loop_
_entity.id
_entity.type
_entity.pdbx_description
1 polymer ?
#
loop_
_entity_poly.entity_id
_entity_poly.type
_entity_poly.pdbx_seq_one_letter_code
_entity_poly.pdbx_strand_id
1 'polypeptide(L)'
;MASSAKNYIQLAKSLPEPLQRFFARWPPAAIVPEGTPKTLYQERRANPFEFFKNPATGKMQDPVYSNRRQAQLVKMAREYGVEHLLPESKKGTAYRLAYRVEHGLRVKGTGVGQSVKGHIHERHMIAKMEARRKAMLEMPKLIKTWKRAPAAVSHYQVLNLTQSLVDSHHNPSTLIKRAYHRALLQNHPDKAARSPASSSTFYSVDQITAAYTVLSSPKDRAAYDASARLSQQHEHGGQGPTSVQFRTGVENVDLDDLPFDEGKDVWYRSCRCGNDRGYVFGEDDLEEVGGEGELMVGCLDCSLWLNVHFAQVDNDDTAGTYRSWPLELLKRASTVAGDSPSSVNKFLDCLTYKL
;
A
#
# COMPACT_ATOMS: atom_id res chain seq x y z
N MET A 1 -48.78 51.11 -30.96
CA MET A 1 -47.31 51.23 -31.00
C MET A 1 -46.72 51.99 -29.81
N ALA A 2 -47.22 53.17 -29.42
CA ALA A 2 -46.64 53.97 -28.32
C ALA A 2 -46.65 53.30 -26.93
N SER A 3 -47.64 52.45 -26.61
CA SER A 3 -47.68 51.70 -25.35
C SER A 3 -46.54 50.66 -25.26
N SER A 4 -46.22 49.96 -26.35
CA SER A 4 -45.14 48.96 -26.39
C SER A 4 -43.76 49.61 -26.21
N ALA A 5 -43.52 50.76 -26.86
CA ALA A 5 -42.29 51.52 -26.68
C ALA A 5 -42.07 51.96 -25.22
N LYS A 6 -43.12 52.45 -24.54
CA LYS A 6 -43.06 52.81 -23.12
C LYS A 6 -42.73 51.59 -22.23
N ASN A 7 -43.28 50.42 -22.54
CA ASN A 7 -43.01 49.18 -21.81
C ASN A 7 -41.55 48.74 -21.97
N TYR A 8 -40.98 48.80 -23.18
CA TYR A 8 -39.57 48.48 -23.40
C TYR A 8 -38.64 49.47 -22.70
N ILE A 9 -39.00 50.76 -22.67
CA ILE A 9 -38.25 51.76 -21.91
C ILE A 9 -38.30 51.47 -20.41
N GLN A 10 -39.45 51.05 -19.87
CA GLN A 10 -39.58 50.64 -18.47
C GLN A 10 -38.74 49.39 -18.17
N LEU A 11 -38.73 48.41 -19.07
CA LEU A 11 -37.90 47.21 -18.94
C LEU A 11 -36.40 47.55 -18.96
N ALA A 12 -35.97 48.42 -19.87
CA ALA A 12 -34.58 48.90 -19.91
C ALA A 12 -34.21 49.65 -18.62
N LYS A 13 -35.13 50.44 -18.06
CA LYS A 13 -34.95 51.13 -16.78
C LYS A 13 -34.97 50.20 -15.56
N SER A 14 -35.53 49.00 -15.66
CA SER A 14 -35.49 47.99 -14.59
C SER A 14 -34.16 47.22 -14.54
N LEU A 15 -33.26 47.40 -15.51
CA LEU A 15 -31.94 46.78 -15.47
C LEU A 15 -31.13 47.25 -14.25
N PRO A 16 -30.23 46.42 -13.69
CA PRO A 16 -29.34 46.83 -12.62
C PRO A 16 -28.50 48.06 -13.00
N GLU A 17 -28.33 49.00 -12.06
CA GLU A 17 -27.57 50.23 -12.27
C GLU A 17 -26.16 50.00 -12.87
N PRO A 18 -25.38 48.97 -12.47
CA PRO A 18 -24.08 48.72 -13.09
C PRO A 18 -24.15 48.42 -14.59
N LEU A 19 -25.20 47.73 -15.05
CA LEU A 19 -25.42 47.44 -16.48
C LEU A 19 -25.88 48.69 -17.22
N GLN A 20 -26.77 49.49 -16.63
CA GLN A 20 -27.19 50.77 -17.22
C GLN A 20 -26.00 51.71 -17.42
N ARG A 21 -25.15 51.86 -16.40
CA ARG A 21 -23.92 52.67 -16.47
C ARG A 21 -22.94 52.13 -17.52
N PHE A 22 -22.88 50.81 -17.69
CA PHE A 22 -22.05 50.19 -18.72
C PHE A 22 -22.56 50.53 -20.12
N PHE A 23 -23.84 50.28 -20.41
CA PHE A 23 -24.43 50.56 -21.73
C PHE A 23 -24.46 52.06 -22.06
N ALA A 24 -24.57 52.94 -21.06
CA ALA A 24 -24.46 54.39 -21.27
C ALA A 24 -23.06 54.81 -21.74
N ARG A 25 -22.00 54.11 -21.29
CA ARG A 25 -20.61 54.43 -21.63
C ARG A 25 -20.10 53.66 -22.85
N TRP A 26 -20.54 52.41 -23.02
CA TRP A 26 -20.19 51.54 -24.14
C TRP A 26 -21.46 50.96 -24.77
N PRO A 27 -22.22 51.77 -25.52
CA PRO A 27 -23.43 51.28 -26.18
C PRO A 27 -23.06 50.37 -27.37
N PRO A 28 -23.59 49.13 -27.45
CA PRO A 28 -23.33 48.25 -28.59
C PRO A 28 -24.01 48.75 -29.86
N ALA A 29 -23.46 48.40 -31.02
CA ALA A 29 -24.02 48.81 -32.32
C ALA A 29 -25.49 48.36 -32.51
N ALA A 30 -25.90 47.28 -31.85
CA ALA A 30 -27.28 46.75 -31.94
C ALA A 30 -28.36 47.70 -31.38
N ILE A 31 -28.03 48.59 -30.44
CA ILE A 31 -29.01 49.49 -29.80
C ILE A 31 -28.97 50.93 -30.32
N VAL A 32 -27.91 51.28 -31.06
CA VAL A 32 -27.67 52.66 -31.49
C VAL A 32 -28.04 52.78 -32.97
N PRO A 33 -28.74 53.85 -33.40
CA PRO A 33 -29.05 54.05 -34.82
C PRO A 33 -27.77 54.14 -35.66
N GLU A 34 -27.87 53.68 -36.91
CA GLU A 34 -26.75 53.71 -37.84
C GLU A 34 -26.26 55.15 -38.06
N GLY A 35 -24.94 55.35 -38.00
CA GLY A 35 -24.31 56.66 -38.22
C GLY A 35 -24.09 57.52 -36.97
N THR A 36 -24.46 57.05 -35.77
CA THR A 36 -24.07 57.77 -34.53
C THR A 36 -22.57 57.73 -34.28
N PRO A 37 -21.96 58.84 -33.83
CA PRO A 37 -20.55 58.84 -33.45
C PRO A 37 -20.31 57.95 -32.23
N LYS A 38 -19.09 57.40 -32.15
CA LYS A 38 -18.66 56.62 -31.00
C LYS A 38 -18.60 57.51 -29.76
N THR A 39 -18.82 56.92 -28.60
CA THR A 39 -18.63 57.63 -27.33
C THR A 39 -17.14 57.87 -27.06
N LEU A 40 -16.81 58.90 -26.27
CA LEU A 40 -15.43 59.17 -25.85
C LEU A 40 -14.73 57.95 -25.21
N TYR A 41 -15.49 57.10 -24.52
CA TYR A 41 -14.97 55.88 -23.92
C TYR A 41 -14.61 54.82 -24.96
N GLN A 42 -15.45 54.65 -26.00
CA GLN A 42 -15.20 53.75 -27.12
C GLN A 42 -14.05 54.21 -28.02
N GLU A 43 -13.89 55.52 -28.19
CA GLU A 43 -12.76 56.11 -28.94
C GLU A 43 -11.43 55.87 -28.24
N ARG A 44 -11.38 56.08 -26.91
CA ARG A 44 -10.18 55.80 -26.12
C ARG A 44 -9.88 54.29 -26.08
N ARG A 45 -10.91 53.46 -26.01
CA ARG A 45 -10.80 52.00 -25.95
C ARG A 45 -11.97 51.31 -26.63
N ALA A 46 -11.67 50.59 -27.71
CA ALA A 46 -12.67 49.84 -28.46
C ALA A 46 -13.36 48.75 -27.61
N ASN A 47 -12.58 47.87 -26.96
CA ASN A 47 -13.10 46.85 -26.04
C ASN A 47 -12.69 47.13 -24.59
N PRO A 48 -13.64 47.36 -23.66
CA PRO A 48 -13.34 47.65 -22.26
C PRO A 48 -12.92 46.42 -21.43
N PHE A 49 -13.06 45.20 -21.97
CA PHE A 49 -12.76 43.94 -21.31
C PHE A 49 -11.38 43.36 -21.62
N GLU A 50 -10.71 43.89 -22.64
CA GLU A 50 -9.41 43.41 -23.08
C GLU A 50 -8.27 44.31 -22.63
N PHE A 51 -7.07 43.74 -22.62
CA PHE A 51 -5.85 44.51 -22.42
C PHE A 51 -5.63 45.38 -23.65
N PHE A 52 -5.26 46.64 -23.42
CA PHE A 52 -5.05 47.60 -24.49
C PHE A 52 -3.59 48.03 -24.55
N LYS A 53 -2.96 47.87 -25.71
CA LYS A 53 -1.60 48.37 -25.93
C LYS A 53 -1.69 49.83 -26.34
N ASN A 54 -1.13 50.74 -25.54
CA ASN A 54 -1.10 52.16 -25.90
C ASN A 54 -0.15 52.36 -27.09
N PRO A 55 -0.61 52.91 -28.23
CA PRO A 55 0.22 53.06 -29.43
C PRO A 55 1.39 54.03 -29.23
N ALA A 56 1.23 55.07 -28.39
CA ALA A 56 2.28 56.07 -28.16
C ALA A 56 3.38 55.54 -27.22
N THR A 57 3.00 54.83 -26.15
CA THR A 57 3.96 54.39 -25.12
C THR A 57 4.40 52.93 -25.24
N GLY A 58 3.73 52.12 -26.08
CA GLY A 58 3.95 50.68 -26.23
C GLY A 58 3.56 49.81 -25.02
N LYS A 59 3.29 50.41 -23.85
CA LYS A 59 2.89 49.72 -22.62
C LYS A 59 1.49 49.11 -22.74
N MET A 60 1.34 47.88 -22.22
CA MET A 60 0.05 47.22 -22.03
C MET A 60 -0.66 47.86 -20.84
N GLN A 61 -1.91 48.27 -21.04
CA GLN A 61 -2.78 48.76 -20.00
C GLN A 61 -3.81 47.69 -19.64
N ASP A 62 -4.10 47.59 -18.34
CA ASP A 62 -5.12 46.69 -17.81
C ASP A 62 -6.51 47.02 -18.38
N PRO A 63 -7.39 46.01 -18.51
CA PRO A 63 -8.78 46.21 -18.90
C PRO A 63 -9.49 47.21 -17.98
N VAL A 64 -10.40 48.01 -18.53
CA VAL A 64 -11.17 49.00 -17.75
C VAL A 64 -11.99 48.30 -16.67
N TYR A 65 -12.55 47.13 -17.02
CA TYR A 65 -13.22 46.23 -16.09
C TYR A 65 -12.33 45.01 -15.84
N SER A 66 -11.94 44.79 -14.58
CA SER A 66 -11.20 43.60 -14.17
C SER A 66 -12.02 42.33 -14.39
N ASN A 67 -11.35 41.17 -14.50
CA ASN A 67 -12.00 39.87 -14.69
C ASN A 67 -13.15 39.58 -13.69
N ARG A 68 -13.04 40.06 -12.45
CA ARG A 68 -14.12 39.98 -11.44
C ARG A 68 -15.34 40.81 -11.85
N ARG A 69 -15.13 42.07 -12.25
CA ARG A 69 -16.21 42.97 -12.67
C ARG A 69 -16.84 42.52 -13.99
N GLN A 70 -16.04 41.99 -14.92
CA GLN A 70 -16.54 41.35 -16.14
C GLN A 70 -17.49 40.19 -15.81
N ALA A 71 -17.08 39.29 -14.91
CA ALA A 71 -17.92 38.17 -14.49
C ALA A 71 -19.22 38.63 -13.81
N GLN A 72 -19.18 39.70 -13.00
CA GLN A 72 -20.37 40.29 -12.40
C GLN A 72 -21.32 40.88 -13.46
N LEU A 73 -20.80 41.64 -14.43
CA LEU A 73 -21.59 42.17 -15.54
C LEU A 73 -22.22 41.06 -16.38
N VAL A 74 -21.44 40.02 -16.74
CA VAL A 74 -21.95 38.85 -17.48
C VAL A 74 -23.02 38.11 -16.69
N LYS A 75 -22.84 37.93 -15.37
CA LYS A 75 -23.84 37.29 -14.51
C LYS A 75 -25.16 38.06 -14.52
N MET A 76 -25.12 39.37 -14.25
CA MET A 76 -26.31 40.22 -14.30
C MET A 76 -26.91 40.23 -15.72
N ALA A 77 -26.09 40.32 -16.77
CA ALA A 77 -26.60 40.36 -18.14
C ALA A 77 -27.26 39.05 -18.55
N ARG A 78 -26.79 37.90 -18.03
CA ARG A 78 -27.42 36.60 -18.22
C ARG A 78 -28.79 36.52 -17.53
N GLU A 79 -28.87 36.98 -16.29
CA GLU A 79 -30.12 37.00 -15.51
C GLU A 79 -31.22 37.85 -16.19
N TYR A 80 -30.83 38.97 -16.82
CA TYR A 80 -31.74 39.88 -17.52
C TYR A 80 -31.81 39.66 -19.05
N GLY A 81 -31.17 38.62 -19.59
CA GLY A 81 -31.23 38.27 -21.01
C GLY A 81 -30.49 39.20 -21.98
N VAL A 82 -29.64 40.10 -21.48
CA VAL A 82 -28.88 41.10 -22.27
C VAL A 82 -27.40 40.73 -22.46
N GLU A 83 -27.04 39.46 -22.28
CA GLU A 83 -25.64 39.01 -22.40
C GLU A 83 -25.08 39.23 -23.82
N HIS A 84 -25.89 39.03 -24.85
CA HIS A 84 -25.50 39.22 -26.26
C HIS A 84 -25.16 40.68 -26.62
N LEU A 85 -25.61 41.65 -25.82
CA LEU A 85 -25.30 43.07 -25.99
C LEU A 85 -23.94 43.46 -25.41
N LEU A 86 -23.33 42.60 -24.58
CA LEU A 86 -22.00 42.85 -24.05
C LEU A 86 -20.91 42.54 -25.08
N PRO A 87 -19.77 43.24 -25.04
CA PRO A 87 -18.59 42.86 -25.81
C PRO A 87 -18.12 41.44 -25.47
N GLU A 88 -17.45 40.79 -26.43
CA GLU A 88 -16.86 39.47 -26.23
C GLU A 88 -15.90 39.49 -25.04
N SER A 89 -16.02 38.47 -24.18
CA SER A 89 -15.17 38.33 -23.00
C SER A 89 -14.88 36.87 -22.69
N LYS A 90 -13.72 36.60 -22.09
CA LYS A 90 -13.34 35.27 -21.58
C LYS A 90 -14.29 34.74 -20.50
N LYS A 91 -15.14 35.61 -19.94
CA LYS A 91 -16.13 35.28 -18.90
C LYS A 91 -17.52 35.00 -19.47
N GLY A 92 -17.77 35.35 -20.74
CA GLY A 92 -19.04 35.10 -21.43
C GLY A 92 -19.39 33.62 -21.54
N THR A 93 -20.69 33.32 -21.53
CA THR A 93 -21.25 31.97 -21.61
C THR A 93 -20.87 31.31 -22.93
N ALA A 94 -21.12 32.00 -24.05
CA ALA A 94 -20.83 31.50 -25.39
C ALA A 94 -19.34 31.16 -25.55
N TYR A 95 -18.45 32.08 -25.15
CA TYR A 95 -17.01 31.87 -25.20
C TYR A 95 -16.57 30.67 -24.35
N ARG A 96 -17.03 30.57 -23.09
CA ARG A 96 -16.62 29.47 -22.19
C ARG A 96 -17.09 28.11 -22.68
N LEU A 97 -18.27 28.05 -23.29
CA LEU A 97 -18.80 26.82 -23.90
C LEU A 97 -18.01 26.45 -25.15
N ALA A 98 -17.84 27.39 -26.09
CA ALA A 98 -17.06 27.16 -27.31
C ALA A 98 -15.63 26.70 -26.98
N TYR A 99 -14.96 27.41 -26.07
CA TYR A 99 -13.62 27.06 -25.63
C TYR A 99 -13.54 25.66 -25.00
N ARG A 100 -14.54 25.29 -24.18
CA ARG A 100 -14.60 23.95 -23.55
C ARG A 100 -14.84 22.84 -24.57
N VAL A 101 -15.69 23.07 -25.56
CA VAL A 101 -15.99 22.11 -26.63
C VAL A 101 -14.77 21.91 -27.52
N GLU A 102 -14.14 23.01 -27.93
CA GLU A 102 -12.97 22.98 -28.81
C GLU A 102 -11.74 22.36 -28.13
N HIS A 103 -11.44 22.75 -26.88
CA HIS A 103 -10.19 22.37 -26.21
C HIS A 103 -10.33 21.19 -25.24
N GLY A 104 -11.54 20.82 -24.83
CA GLY A 104 -11.79 19.76 -23.85
C GLY A 104 -11.19 20.02 -22.46
N LEU A 105 -11.14 18.96 -21.64
CA LEU A 105 -10.45 18.98 -20.34
C LEU A 105 -8.95 18.81 -20.57
N ARG A 106 -8.14 19.72 -20.03
CA ARG A 106 -6.67 19.74 -20.23
C ARG A 106 -5.86 19.66 -18.94
N VAL A 107 -6.48 19.18 -17.87
CA VAL A 107 -5.80 18.98 -16.58
C VAL A 107 -4.80 17.83 -16.72
N LYS A 108 -3.63 17.93 -16.06
CA LYS A 108 -2.62 16.86 -16.13
C LYS A 108 -3.18 15.58 -15.50
N GLY A 109 -3.02 14.45 -16.19
CA GLY A 109 -3.51 13.14 -15.75
C GLY A 109 -4.87 12.77 -16.33
N THR A 110 -5.89 13.61 -16.16
CA THR A 110 -7.29 13.34 -16.58
C THR A 110 -7.72 14.08 -17.85
N GLY A 111 -6.89 14.99 -18.36
CA GLY A 111 -7.16 15.70 -19.59
C GLY A 111 -7.10 14.80 -20.82
N VAL A 112 -7.77 15.22 -21.90
CA VAL A 112 -7.80 14.50 -23.17
C VAL A 112 -6.36 14.28 -23.65
N GLY A 113 -6.01 13.02 -23.93
CA GLY A 113 -4.66 12.62 -24.36
C GLY A 113 -3.60 12.63 -23.25
N GLN A 114 -3.97 12.75 -21.97
CA GLN A 114 -3.08 12.59 -20.83
C GLN A 114 -3.34 11.26 -20.11
N SER A 115 -2.31 10.74 -19.44
CA SER A 115 -2.41 9.56 -18.59
C SER A 115 -2.05 9.89 -17.15
N VAL A 116 -2.70 9.20 -16.21
CA VAL A 116 -2.41 9.32 -14.78
C VAL A 116 -1.07 8.66 -14.45
N LYS A 117 -0.28 9.27 -13.56
CA LYS A 117 1.05 8.77 -13.16
C LYS A 117 1.00 7.46 -12.37
N GLY A 118 -0.13 7.16 -11.72
CA GLY A 118 -0.27 6.08 -10.73
C GLY A 118 0.44 6.39 -9.41
N HIS A 119 0.06 5.70 -8.33
CA HIS A 119 0.72 5.82 -7.03
C HIS A 119 2.09 5.10 -7.03
N ILE A 120 2.94 5.38 -6.04
CA ILE A 120 4.26 4.74 -5.94
C ILE A 120 4.11 3.21 -5.86
N HIS A 121 3.19 2.71 -5.02
CA HIS A 121 3.01 1.27 -4.85
C HIS A 121 2.52 0.59 -6.13
N GLU A 122 1.61 1.21 -6.90
CA GLU A 122 1.13 0.70 -8.20
C GLU A 122 2.29 0.56 -9.18
N ARG A 123 3.13 1.60 -9.31
CA ARG A 123 4.27 1.59 -10.24
C ARG A 123 5.33 0.56 -9.88
N HIS A 124 5.55 0.30 -8.58
CA HIS A 124 6.58 -0.63 -8.11
C HIS A 124 6.06 -2.05 -7.82
N MET A 125 4.74 -2.28 -7.87
CA MET A 125 4.14 -3.57 -7.52
C MET A 125 4.70 -4.71 -8.38
N ILE A 126 4.76 -4.53 -9.69
CA ILE A 126 5.23 -5.56 -10.63
C ILE A 126 6.68 -5.95 -10.31
N ALA A 127 7.57 -4.96 -10.21
CA ALA A 127 8.98 -5.20 -9.88
C ALA A 127 9.15 -5.86 -8.49
N LYS A 128 8.35 -5.44 -7.50
CA LYS A 128 8.37 -6.02 -6.15
C LYS A 128 7.89 -7.48 -6.16
N MET A 129 6.85 -7.82 -6.91
CA MET A 129 6.35 -9.19 -7.03
C MET A 129 7.34 -10.10 -7.77
N GLU A 130 8.01 -9.58 -8.81
CA GLU A 130 9.04 -10.33 -9.53
C GLU A 130 10.26 -10.62 -8.64
N ALA A 131 10.70 -9.66 -7.83
CA ALA A 131 11.76 -9.86 -6.85
C ALA A 131 11.39 -10.94 -5.82
N ARG A 132 10.16 -10.92 -5.30
CA ARG A 132 9.64 -11.96 -4.40
C ARG A 132 9.63 -13.33 -5.06
N ARG A 133 9.13 -13.42 -6.30
CA ARG A 133 9.11 -14.66 -7.08
C ARG A 133 10.52 -15.22 -7.26
N LYS A 134 11.49 -14.39 -7.64
CA LYS A 134 12.89 -14.79 -7.81
C LYS A 134 13.49 -15.30 -6.51
N ALA A 135 13.29 -14.59 -5.40
CA ALA A 135 13.78 -15.01 -4.09
C ALA A 135 13.21 -16.38 -3.68
N MET A 136 11.91 -16.63 -3.89
CA MET A 136 11.31 -17.93 -3.60
C MET A 136 11.90 -19.07 -4.45
N LEU A 137 12.19 -18.81 -5.72
CA LEU A 137 12.85 -19.81 -6.60
C LEU A 137 14.30 -20.10 -6.18
N GLU A 138 15.00 -19.10 -5.64
CA GLU A 138 16.39 -19.24 -5.17
C GLU A 138 16.49 -19.79 -3.73
N MET A 139 15.42 -19.71 -2.94
CA MET A 139 15.40 -20.11 -1.53
C MET A 139 15.84 -21.57 -1.28
N PRO A 140 15.43 -22.59 -2.06
CA PRO A 140 15.90 -23.95 -1.85
C PRO A 140 17.41 -24.12 -2.05
N LYS A 141 18.02 -23.35 -2.96
CA LYS A 141 19.48 -23.37 -3.19
C LYS A 141 20.20 -22.74 -1.99
N LEU A 142 19.69 -21.62 -1.50
CA LEU A 142 20.21 -20.93 -0.32
C LEU A 142 20.15 -21.80 0.93
N ILE A 143 19.04 -22.52 1.15
CA ILE A 143 18.90 -23.44 2.29
C ILE A 143 19.95 -24.56 2.19
N LYS A 144 20.20 -25.11 1.00
CA LYS A 144 21.23 -26.14 0.79
C LYS A 144 22.63 -25.62 1.11
N THR A 145 22.97 -24.40 0.69
CA THR A 145 24.29 -23.82 0.99
C THR A 145 24.45 -23.53 2.48
N TRP A 146 23.41 -22.99 3.12
CA TRP A 146 23.40 -22.76 4.57
C TRP A 146 23.50 -24.05 5.38
N LYS A 147 22.74 -25.09 5.02
CA LYS A 147 22.86 -26.41 5.67
C LYS A 147 24.18 -27.12 5.40
N ARG A 148 24.84 -26.80 4.28
CA ARG A 148 26.17 -27.33 3.93
C ARG A 148 27.30 -26.54 4.57
N ALA A 149 27.04 -25.33 5.08
CA ALA A 149 28.00 -24.65 5.93
C ALA A 149 28.33 -25.60 7.08
N PRO A 150 29.62 -25.86 7.36
CA PRO A 150 30.01 -26.86 8.35
C PRO A 150 29.33 -26.49 9.67
N ALA A 151 28.60 -27.46 10.25
CA ALA A 151 28.13 -27.37 11.62
C ALA A 151 29.25 -26.81 12.49
N ALA A 152 28.93 -25.87 13.38
CA ALA A 152 29.89 -25.08 14.13
C ALA A 152 31.07 -25.95 14.59
N VAL A 153 32.28 -25.63 14.09
CA VAL A 153 33.49 -26.39 14.40
C VAL A 153 33.60 -26.45 15.92
N SER A 154 33.59 -27.66 16.47
CA SER A 154 33.64 -27.82 17.92
C SER A 154 34.94 -27.22 18.46
N HIS A 155 34.92 -26.60 19.64
CA HIS A 155 36.13 -26.09 20.28
C HIS A 155 37.18 -27.20 20.50
N TYR A 156 36.74 -28.45 20.68
CA TYR A 156 37.61 -29.63 20.73
C TYR A 156 38.32 -29.90 19.38
N GLN A 157 37.61 -29.70 18.27
CA GLN A 157 38.14 -29.87 16.92
C GLN A 157 39.16 -28.78 16.56
N VAL A 158 38.95 -27.54 17.03
CA VAL A 158 39.90 -26.42 16.82
C VAL A 158 41.26 -26.69 17.48
N LEU A 159 41.28 -27.27 18.70
CA LEU A 159 42.51 -27.63 19.39
C LEU A 159 43.04 -29.04 19.04
N ASN A 160 42.31 -29.76 18.18
CA ASN A 160 42.59 -31.14 17.80
C ASN A 160 42.73 -32.06 19.04
N LEU A 161 41.72 -32.00 19.89
CA LEU A 161 41.52 -32.80 21.10
C LEU A 161 40.17 -33.54 21.01
N THR A 162 40.05 -34.67 21.69
CA THR A 162 38.78 -35.38 21.85
C THR A 162 38.27 -35.24 23.28
N GLN A 163 36.95 -35.16 23.47
CA GLN A 163 36.33 -34.97 24.79
C GLN A 163 36.77 -36.06 25.79
N SER A 164 36.78 -37.32 25.35
CA SER A 164 37.23 -38.47 26.16
C SER A 164 38.68 -38.37 26.63
N LEU A 165 39.56 -37.79 25.82
CA LEU A 165 40.98 -37.64 26.14
C LEU A 165 41.20 -36.54 27.18
N VAL A 166 40.43 -35.45 27.12
CA VAL A 166 40.52 -34.37 28.12
C VAL A 166 39.94 -34.83 29.46
N ASP A 167 38.87 -35.63 29.46
CA ASP A 167 38.25 -36.12 30.70
C ASP A 167 39.06 -37.22 31.41
N SER A 168 39.84 -38.00 30.67
CA SER A 168 40.67 -39.08 31.24
C SER A 168 42.03 -38.60 31.77
N HIS A 169 42.43 -37.36 31.48
CA HIS A 169 43.76 -36.85 31.83
C HIS A 169 43.79 -36.26 33.25
N HIS A 170 44.75 -36.68 34.07
CA HIS A 170 44.90 -36.24 35.47
C HIS A 170 45.09 -34.70 35.63
N ASN A 171 45.57 -34.01 34.58
CA ASN A 171 45.72 -32.55 34.55
C ASN A 171 45.23 -31.98 33.20
N PRO A 172 43.93 -31.72 33.01
CA PRO A 172 43.37 -31.34 31.69
C PRO A 172 43.87 -29.96 31.20
N SER A 173 44.11 -29.02 32.12
CA SER A 173 44.54 -27.65 31.80
C SER A 173 45.92 -27.59 31.13
N THR A 174 46.87 -28.44 31.54
CA THR A 174 48.22 -28.48 30.94
C THR A 174 48.19 -29.09 29.54
N LEU A 175 47.34 -30.09 29.34
CA LEU A 175 47.10 -30.72 28.04
C LEU A 175 46.45 -29.72 27.05
N ILE A 176 45.41 -29.01 27.50
CA ILE A 176 44.73 -27.98 26.70
C ILE A 176 45.68 -26.82 26.37
N LYS A 177 46.49 -26.36 27.33
CA LYS A 177 47.50 -25.32 27.09
C LYS A 177 48.55 -25.76 26.07
N ARG A 178 49.04 -27.00 26.16
CA ARG A 178 49.97 -27.57 25.18
C ARG A 178 49.33 -27.66 23.78
N ALA A 179 48.06 -28.06 23.70
CA ALA A 179 47.32 -28.11 22.44
C ALA A 179 47.11 -26.73 21.82
N TYR A 180 46.83 -25.70 22.64
CA TYR A 180 46.76 -24.30 22.23
C TYR A 180 48.09 -23.80 21.65
N HIS A 181 49.21 -24.02 22.34
CA HIS A 181 50.53 -23.65 21.81
C HIS A 181 50.86 -24.38 20.49
N ARG A 182 50.51 -25.67 20.38
CA ARG A 182 50.66 -26.42 19.12
C ARG A 182 49.79 -25.85 18.01
N ALA A 183 48.53 -25.53 18.29
CA ALA A 183 47.58 -24.99 17.32
C ALA A 183 48.02 -23.61 16.81
N LEU A 184 48.51 -22.71 17.67
CA LEU A 184 49.06 -21.42 17.26
C LEU A 184 50.30 -21.57 16.37
N LEU A 185 51.21 -22.50 16.69
CA LEU A 185 52.41 -22.73 15.90
C LEU A 185 52.11 -23.38 14.54
N GLN A 186 51.05 -24.19 14.45
CA GLN A 186 50.60 -24.80 13.21
C GLN A 186 49.81 -23.84 12.32
N ASN A 187 49.04 -22.93 12.91
CA ASN A 187 48.21 -21.95 12.20
C ASN A 187 48.86 -20.56 12.12
N HIS A 188 50.15 -20.44 12.44
CA HIS A 188 50.88 -19.17 12.30
C HIS A 188 51.00 -18.78 10.81
N PRO A 189 50.73 -17.51 10.42
CA PRO A 189 50.70 -17.09 9.02
C PRO A 189 52.04 -17.30 8.27
N ASP A 190 53.16 -17.25 8.99
CA ASP A 190 54.51 -17.48 8.44
C ASP A 190 54.77 -18.94 8.01
N LYS A 191 54.07 -19.92 8.60
CA LYS A 191 54.15 -21.34 8.21
C LYS A 191 53.06 -21.76 7.22
N ALA A 192 51.87 -21.16 7.30
CA ALA A 192 50.77 -21.41 6.37
C ALA A 192 51.13 -21.05 4.92
N ALA A 193 52.04 -20.09 4.71
CA ALA A 193 52.52 -19.70 3.38
C ALA A 193 53.41 -20.74 2.66
N ARG A 194 53.90 -21.78 3.36
CA ARG A 194 54.93 -22.71 2.86
C ARG A 194 54.46 -24.16 2.59
N SER A 195 53.18 -24.50 2.72
CA SER A 195 52.70 -25.87 2.49
C SER A 195 51.27 -25.92 1.96
N PRO A 196 51.07 -26.01 0.62
CA PRO A 196 49.73 -26.07 0.01
C PRO A 196 49.16 -27.49 -0.13
N ALA A 197 49.83 -28.52 0.42
CA ALA A 197 49.53 -29.92 0.11
C ALA A 197 49.28 -30.79 1.36
N SER A 198 48.29 -30.42 2.18
CA SER A 198 47.58 -31.39 3.01
C SER A 198 46.19 -30.82 3.32
N SER A 199 45.20 -31.68 3.46
CA SER A 199 43.81 -31.34 3.81
C SER A 199 43.67 -30.86 5.27
N SER A 200 44.51 -29.91 5.69
CA SER A 200 44.53 -29.33 7.03
C SER A 200 43.54 -28.17 7.07
N THR A 201 42.46 -28.33 7.83
CA THR A 201 41.60 -27.22 8.25
C THR A 201 42.44 -26.19 9.00
N PHE A 202 42.63 -25.01 8.43
CA PHE A 202 43.27 -23.88 9.09
C PHE A 202 42.24 -23.12 9.93
N TYR A 203 42.60 -22.78 11.16
CA TYR A 203 41.76 -22.02 12.08
C TYR A 203 42.34 -20.62 12.30
N SER A 204 41.47 -19.62 12.44
CA SER A 204 41.93 -18.26 12.78
C SER A 204 42.48 -18.22 14.21
N VAL A 205 43.38 -17.27 14.48
CA VAL A 205 43.93 -17.07 15.83
C VAL A 205 42.79 -16.82 16.83
N ASP A 206 41.77 -16.06 16.44
CA ASP A 206 40.59 -15.77 17.27
C ASP A 206 39.76 -17.03 17.60
N GLN A 207 39.65 -17.98 16.66
CA GLN A 207 38.98 -19.26 16.91
C GLN A 207 39.77 -20.13 17.89
N ILE A 208 41.10 -20.11 17.77
CA ILE A 208 42.00 -20.88 18.64
C ILE A 208 42.01 -20.29 20.06
N THR A 209 42.03 -18.96 20.20
CA THR A 209 41.95 -18.30 21.50
C THR A 209 40.59 -18.53 22.15
N ALA A 210 39.49 -18.40 21.41
CA ALA A 210 38.14 -18.69 21.93
C ALA A 210 37.98 -20.15 22.37
N ALA A 211 38.52 -21.11 21.61
CA ALA A 211 38.50 -22.52 22.00
C ALA A 211 39.31 -22.77 23.29
N TYR A 212 40.45 -22.11 23.45
CA TYR A 212 41.27 -22.23 24.66
C TYR A 212 40.59 -21.60 25.88
N THR A 213 40.01 -20.41 25.77
CA THR A 213 39.34 -19.74 26.90
C THR A 213 38.21 -20.60 27.45
N VAL A 214 37.35 -21.11 26.56
CA VAL A 214 36.21 -21.98 26.94
C VAL A 214 36.68 -23.33 27.51
N LEU A 215 37.67 -23.99 26.90
CA LEU A 215 38.11 -25.33 27.35
C LEU A 215 39.04 -25.29 28.58
N SER A 216 39.74 -24.19 28.83
CA SER A 216 40.72 -24.08 29.93
C SER A 216 40.09 -24.05 31.33
N SER A 217 38.85 -23.55 31.45
CA SER A 217 38.11 -23.45 32.70
C SER A 217 37.13 -24.62 32.86
N PRO A 218 37.17 -25.38 33.96
CA PRO A 218 36.26 -26.51 34.17
C PRO A 218 34.77 -26.11 34.14
N LYS A 219 34.43 -24.90 34.60
CA LYS A 219 33.05 -24.39 34.62
C LYS A 219 32.56 -24.06 33.21
N ASP A 220 33.36 -23.35 32.43
CA ASP A 220 33.00 -22.91 31.08
C ASP A 220 32.97 -24.10 30.11
N ARG A 221 33.88 -25.08 30.31
CA ARG A 221 33.87 -26.35 29.59
C ARG A 221 32.60 -27.15 29.86
N ALA A 222 32.17 -27.25 31.13
CA ALA A 222 30.94 -27.97 31.49
C ALA A 222 29.69 -27.29 30.89
N ALA A 223 29.63 -25.95 30.89
CA ALA A 223 28.55 -25.20 30.25
C ALA A 223 28.54 -25.40 28.72
N TYR A 224 29.72 -25.41 28.09
CA TYR A 224 29.86 -25.72 26.67
C TYR A 224 29.42 -27.15 26.35
N ASP A 225 29.85 -28.15 27.13
CA ASP A 225 29.46 -29.55 26.94
C ASP A 225 27.96 -29.78 27.15
N ALA A 226 27.34 -29.07 28.11
CA ALA A 226 25.89 -29.11 28.31
C ALA A 226 25.13 -28.51 27.12
N SER A 227 25.58 -27.36 26.62
CA SER A 227 24.95 -26.72 25.44
C SER A 227 25.16 -27.52 24.14
N ALA A 228 26.31 -28.17 23.98
CA ALA A 228 26.58 -29.08 22.86
C ALA A 228 25.67 -30.31 22.87
N ARG A 229 25.39 -30.90 24.04
CA ARG A 229 24.45 -32.04 24.19
C ARG A 229 23.01 -31.66 23.86
N LEU A 230 22.56 -30.48 24.31
CA LEU A 230 21.23 -29.94 23.98
C LEU A 230 21.10 -29.65 22.48
N SER A 231 22.17 -29.15 21.86
CA SER A 231 22.18 -28.85 20.42
C SER A 231 22.15 -30.12 19.56
N GLN A 232 22.84 -31.19 19.99
CA GLN A 232 22.80 -32.50 19.29
C GLN A 232 21.44 -33.20 19.38
N GLN A 233 20.70 -33.03 20.49
CA GLN A 233 19.33 -33.55 20.61
C GLN A 233 18.38 -32.94 19.56
N HIS A 234 18.66 -31.71 19.12
CA HIS A 234 17.85 -31.00 18.14
C HIS A 234 18.15 -31.40 16.67
N GLU A 235 19.29 -32.07 16.40
CA GLU A 235 19.66 -32.50 15.05
C GLU A 235 19.20 -33.94 14.70
N HIS A 236 18.89 -34.78 15.70
CA HIS A 236 18.43 -36.17 15.47
C HIS A 236 16.91 -36.38 15.60
N GLY A 237 16.15 -35.34 15.93
CA GLY A 237 14.68 -35.35 15.99
C GLY A 237 14.02 -35.05 14.64
N GLY A 238 14.06 -36.01 13.73
CA GLY A 238 13.37 -35.92 12.43
C GLY A 238 11.85 -36.13 12.55
N GLN A 239 11.10 -35.26 11.85
CA GLN A 239 9.72 -35.44 11.33
C GLN A 239 8.55 -35.50 12.34
N GLY A 240 7.95 -34.33 12.57
CA GLY A 240 6.55 -34.18 13.02
C GLY A 240 6.07 -32.74 12.75
N PRO A 241 4.96 -32.52 12.04
CA PRO A 241 4.47 -31.19 11.71
C PRO A 241 3.51 -30.69 12.80
N THR A 242 4.00 -30.43 14.01
CA THR A 242 3.21 -29.68 15.01
C THR A 242 4.14 -28.85 15.89
N SER A 243 3.94 -27.53 15.81
CA SER A 243 4.41 -26.51 16.74
C SER A 243 5.92 -26.45 16.99
N VAL A 244 6.64 -25.76 16.09
CA VAL A 244 7.80 -24.98 16.53
C VAL A 244 7.25 -23.89 17.44
N GLN A 245 7.37 -24.11 18.75
CA GLN A 245 6.98 -23.18 19.78
C GLN A 245 7.92 -21.98 19.74
N PHE A 246 7.59 -21.01 18.88
CA PHE A 246 8.17 -19.68 18.90
C PHE A 246 7.71 -19.00 20.19
N ARG A 247 8.55 -19.00 21.22
CA ARG A 247 8.32 -18.31 22.51
C ARG A 247 8.46 -16.79 22.34
N THR A 248 7.63 -16.17 21.53
CA THR A 248 7.30 -14.74 21.69
C THR A 248 6.05 -14.66 22.56
N GLY A 249 5.98 -13.68 23.47
CA GLY A 249 4.99 -13.58 24.54
C GLY A 249 3.52 -13.32 24.12
N VAL A 250 3.07 -13.97 23.05
CA VAL A 250 1.70 -13.95 22.53
C VAL A 250 1.21 -15.39 22.41
N GLU A 251 0.18 -15.74 23.19
CA GLU A 251 -0.48 -17.05 23.13
C GLU A 251 -1.75 -16.93 22.27
N ASN A 252 -1.97 -17.85 21.32
CA ASN A 252 -3.19 -17.87 20.49
C ASN A 252 -4.19 -18.89 21.06
N VAL A 253 -5.45 -18.49 21.24
CA VAL A 253 -6.52 -19.33 21.80
C VAL A 253 -7.83 -19.04 21.03
N ASP A 254 -8.66 -20.06 20.83
CA ASP A 254 -9.99 -19.91 20.21
C ASP A 254 -11.03 -19.46 21.25
N LEU A 255 -12.00 -18.63 20.86
CA LEU A 255 -13.03 -18.11 21.79
C LEU A 255 -13.86 -19.21 22.46
N ASP A 256 -14.14 -20.31 21.76
CA ASP A 256 -14.91 -21.45 22.26
C ASP A 256 -14.21 -22.20 23.41
N ASP A 257 -12.90 -22.04 23.55
CA ASP A 257 -12.09 -22.68 24.61
C ASP A 257 -12.02 -21.82 25.89
N LEU A 258 -12.59 -20.62 25.88
CA LEU A 258 -12.51 -19.67 27.00
C LEU A 258 -13.74 -19.77 27.92
N PRO A 259 -13.53 -19.85 29.25
CA PRO A 259 -14.66 -19.84 30.18
C PRO A 259 -15.35 -18.49 30.18
N PHE A 260 -16.68 -18.54 30.12
CA PHE A 260 -17.58 -17.39 30.12
C PHE A 260 -18.25 -17.22 31.49
N ASP A 261 -18.23 -16.00 32.03
CA ASP A 261 -18.85 -15.66 33.31
C ASP A 261 -20.22 -14.98 33.08
N GLU A 262 -21.30 -15.78 33.09
CA GLU A 262 -22.68 -15.32 32.84
C GLU A 262 -23.15 -14.17 33.76
N GLY A 263 -22.55 -14.02 34.95
CA GLY A 263 -22.93 -12.96 35.89
C GLY A 263 -22.36 -11.58 35.53
N LYS A 264 -21.34 -11.53 34.68
CA LYS A 264 -20.61 -10.31 34.31
C LYS A 264 -20.51 -10.10 32.80
N ASP A 265 -20.96 -11.06 32.00
CA ASP A 265 -20.95 -11.01 30.54
C ASP A 265 -19.53 -10.87 29.95
N VAL A 266 -18.58 -11.62 30.52
CA VAL A 266 -17.16 -11.55 30.15
C VAL A 266 -16.51 -12.92 30.02
N TRP A 267 -15.59 -13.03 29.07
CA TRP A 267 -14.65 -14.15 28.97
C TRP A 267 -13.43 -13.88 29.84
N TYR A 268 -12.87 -14.93 30.45
CA TYR A 268 -11.65 -14.80 31.24
C TYR A 268 -10.68 -15.97 31.07
N ARG A 269 -9.39 -15.75 31.36
CA ARG A 269 -8.39 -16.83 31.40
C ARG A 269 -7.28 -16.54 32.41
N SER A 270 -6.77 -17.60 33.04
CA SER A 270 -5.60 -17.52 33.91
C SER A 270 -4.32 -17.24 33.11
N CYS A 271 -3.46 -16.36 33.63
CA CYS A 271 -2.16 -16.06 33.04
C CYS A 271 -1.04 -16.89 33.69
N ARG A 272 0.04 -17.15 32.94
CA ARG A 272 1.28 -17.81 33.42
C ARG A 272 1.99 -17.05 34.55
N CYS A 273 1.64 -15.79 34.80
CA CYS A 273 2.13 -15.03 35.95
C CYS A 273 1.48 -15.43 37.28
N GLY A 274 0.43 -16.27 37.25
CA GLY A 274 -0.29 -16.74 38.44
C GLY A 274 -1.56 -15.96 38.79
N ASN A 275 -2.01 -15.01 37.95
CA ASN A 275 -3.35 -14.43 38.09
C ASN A 275 -4.39 -15.33 37.40
N ASP A 276 -5.37 -15.81 38.16
CA ASP A 276 -6.45 -16.69 37.70
C ASP A 276 -7.42 -16.01 36.72
N ARG A 277 -7.50 -14.67 36.73
CA ARG A 277 -8.26 -13.84 35.78
C ARG A 277 -7.36 -12.79 35.14
N GLY A 278 -6.23 -13.23 34.61
CA GLY A 278 -5.23 -12.36 34.00
C GLY A 278 -5.70 -11.71 32.69
N TYR A 279 -6.48 -12.43 31.89
CA TYR A 279 -7.09 -11.92 30.67
C TYR A 279 -8.60 -11.84 30.87
N VAL A 280 -9.21 -10.68 30.58
CA VAL A 280 -10.66 -10.44 30.70
C VAL A 280 -11.09 -9.51 29.57
N PHE A 281 -12.17 -9.84 28.88
CA PHE A 281 -12.77 -9.02 27.81
C PHE A 281 -14.27 -9.36 27.64
N GLY A 282 -15.05 -8.43 27.11
CA GLY A 282 -16.51 -8.55 26.94
C GLY A 282 -16.96 -8.60 25.48
N GLU A 283 -18.27 -8.64 25.26
CA GLU A 283 -18.86 -8.69 23.91
C GLU A 283 -18.57 -7.40 23.13
N ASP A 284 -18.62 -6.25 23.82
CA ASP A 284 -18.27 -4.94 23.25
C ASP A 284 -16.86 -4.92 22.63
N ASP A 285 -15.89 -5.57 23.28
CA ASP A 285 -14.49 -5.63 22.80
C ASP A 285 -14.38 -6.48 21.53
N LEU A 286 -15.19 -7.54 21.41
CA LEU A 286 -15.24 -8.42 20.24
C LEU A 286 -15.96 -7.75 19.06
N GLU A 287 -17.03 -6.98 19.31
CA GLU A 287 -17.73 -6.22 18.26
C GLU A 287 -16.84 -5.17 17.61
N GLU A 288 -15.98 -4.49 18.37
CA GLU A 288 -15.05 -3.48 17.84
C GLU A 288 -14.09 -4.08 16.79
N VAL A 289 -13.65 -5.32 17.01
CA VAL A 289 -12.72 -6.05 16.12
C VAL A 289 -13.41 -7.14 15.28
N GLY A 290 -14.74 -7.12 15.20
CA GLY A 290 -15.54 -8.16 14.52
C GLY A 290 -15.18 -8.38 13.04
N GLY A 291 -14.69 -7.34 12.37
CA GLY A 291 -14.22 -7.43 10.97
C GLY A 291 -12.87 -8.12 10.78
N GLU A 292 -12.06 -8.27 11.84
CA GLU A 292 -10.74 -8.89 11.80
C GLU A 292 -10.76 -10.36 12.24
N GLY A 293 -11.72 -10.76 13.09
CA GLY A 293 -11.86 -12.12 13.62
C GLY A 293 -10.77 -12.51 14.65
N GLU A 294 -9.98 -11.54 15.11
CA GLU A 294 -8.92 -11.71 16.09
C GLU A 294 -8.97 -10.55 17.11
N LEU A 295 -8.91 -10.86 18.41
CA LEU A 295 -8.86 -9.88 19.51
C LEU A 295 -7.57 -10.06 20.32
N MET A 296 -6.77 -8.99 20.43
CA MET A 296 -5.58 -8.99 21.29
C MET A 296 -5.86 -8.43 22.68
N VAL A 297 -5.70 -9.27 23.70
CA VAL A 297 -5.93 -8.95 25.11
C VAL A 297 -4.63 -9.00 25.90
N GLY A 298 -4.29 -7.90 26.56
CA GLY A 298 -3.16 -7.83 27.48
C GLY A 298 -3.50 -8.44 28.85
N CYS A 299 -2.52 -9.07 29.52
CA CYS A 299 -2.71 -9.48 30.90
C CYS A 299 -2.76 -8.26 31.83
N LEU A 300 -3.66 -8.26 32.82
CA LEU A 300 -3.80 -7.19 33.81
C LEU A 300 -2.55 -7.02 34.71
N ASP A 301 -1.80 -8.10 34.95
CA ASP A 301 -0.68 -8.13 35.92
C ASP A 301 0.71 -8.37 35.30
N CYS A 302 0.81 -8.51 33.96
CA CYS A 302 2.11 -8.68 33.31
C CYS A 302 2.08 -8.23 31.83
N SER A 303 3.24 -8.24 31.16
CA SER A 303 3.37 -7.80 29.76
C SER A 303 3.07 -8.88 28.72
N LEU A 304 2.33 -9.94 29.09
CA LEU A 304 1.95 -11.02 28.17
C LEU A 304 0.66 -10.68 27.44
N TRP A 305 0.54 -11.16 26.21
CA TRP A 305 -0.60 -10.94 25.33
C TRP A 305 -1.26 -12.27 24.97
N LEU A 306 -2.58 -12.24 24.84
CA LEU A 306 -3.43 -13.33 24.38
C LEU A 306 -4.10 -12.87 23.09
N ASN A 307 -3.98 -13.65 22.02
CA ASN A 307 -4.68 -13.40 20.77
C ASN A 307 -5.85 -14.39 20.66
N VAL A 308 -7.07 -13.87 20.69
CA VAL A 308 -8.30 -14.65 20.72
C VAL A 308 -8.91 -14.67 19.33
N HIS A 309 -9.08 -15.86 18.75
CA HIS A 309 -9.66 -16.05 17.42
C HIS A 309 -11.16 -16.31 17.55
N PHE A 310 -11.99 -15.63 16.75
CA PHE A 310 -13.44 -15.81 16.74
C PHE A 310 -14.02 -15.59 15.34
N ALA A 311 -15.20 -16.17 15.09
CA ALA A 311 -15.93 -16.01 13.83
C ALA A 311 -17.32 -15.42 14.12
N GLN A 312 -17.63 -14.27 13.52
CA GLN A 312 -18.96 -13.66 13.60
C GLN A 312 -19.93 -14.46 12.72
N VAL A 313 -21.02 -14.96 13.30
CA VAL A 313 -22.11 -15.59 12.56
C VAL A 313 -23.17 -14.53 12.30
N ASP A 314 -23.28 -14.07 11.06
CA ASP A 314 -24.37 -13.18 10.64
C ASP A 314 -25.69 -13.94 10.74
N ASN A 315 -26.49 -13.62 11.75
CA ASN A 315 -27.77 -14.26 11.97
C ASN A 315 -28.85 -13.61 11.08
N ASP A 316 -28.69 -13.75 9.77
CA ASP A 316 -29.70 -13.34 8.78
C ASP A 316 -30.47 -14.59 8.29
N ASP A 317 -31.17 -15.24 9.22
CA ASP A 317 -32.07 -16.36 8.93
C ASP A 317 -33.52 -16.03 9.33
N THR A 318 -34.16 -15.18 8.52
CA THR A 318 -35.61 -15.27 8.35
C THR A 318 -35.94 -16.30 7.27
N ALA A 319 -36.43 -17.45 7.72
CA ALA A 319 -37.29 -18.38 6.98
C ALA A 319 -36.82 -18.87 5.57
N GLY A 320 -36.15 -20.02 5.57
CA GLY A 320 -36.51 -21.14 4.70
C GLY A 320 -36.12 -21.06 3.22
N THR A 321 -34.98 -21.65 2.86
CA THR A 321 -34.94 -22.56 1.71
C THR A 321 -33.81 -23.57 1.85
N TYR A 322 -34.18 -24.81 2.11
CA TYR A 322 -33.31 -25.98 2.00
C TYR A 322 -32.85 -26.10 0.54
N ARG A 323 -31.68 -25.56 0.20
CA ARG A 323 -30.99 -25.91 -1.05
C ARG A 323 -29.90 -26.90 -0.72
N SER A 324 -30.29 -28.18 -0.83
CA SER A 324 -29.42 -29.32 -1.05
C SER A 324 -28.25 -28.95 -1.96
N TRP A 325 -27.02 -29.05 -1.44
CA TRP A 325 -25.82 -29.07 -2.26
C TRP A 325 -25.75 -30.40 -2.99
N PRO A 326 -25.67 -30.44 -4.34
CA PRO A 326 -25.32 -31.66 -5.04
C PRO A 326 -23.82 -31.90 -4.88
N LEU A 327 -23.48 -32.84 -4.01
CA LEU A 327 -22.28 -33.65 -4.16
C LEU A 327 -22.39 -34.44 -5.47
N GLU A 328 -21.23 -34.70 -6.08
CA GLU A 328 -20.97 -35.65 -7.18
C GLU A 328 -21.25 -35.19 -8.63
N LEU A 329 -20.18 -34.90 -9.40
CA LEU A 329 -19.55 -35.92 -10.24
C LEU A 329 -18.36 -35.38 -11.06
N LEU A 330 -17.16 -35.73 -10.59
CA LEU A 330 -15.99 -35.98 -11.43
C LEU A 330 -16.17 -37.36 -12.10
N LYS A 331 -16.25 -37.45 -13.44
CA LYS A 331 -15.62 -38.51 -14.27
C LYS A 331 -15.98 -38.44 -15.76
N ARG A 332 -14.96 -38.81 -16.56
CA ARG A 332 -14.88 -39.08 -18.03
C ARG A 332 -14.71 -37.86 -18.92
N ALA A 333 -13.59 -37.59 -19.58
CA ALA A 333 -12.62 -38.40 -20.36
C ALA A 333 -13.13 -38.92 -21.73
N SER A 334 -12.65 -38.23 -22.78
CA SER A 334 -12.15 -38.73 -24.08
C SER A 334 -13.09 -39.34 -25.14
N THR A 335 -13.18 -38.68 -26.31
CA THR A 335 -13.01 -39.19 -27.71
C THR A 335 -13.41 -38.06 -28.70
N VAL A 336 -12.49 -37.41 -29.42
CA VAL A 336 -11.90 -37.69 -30.77
C VAL A 336 -12.83 -37.41 -31.98
N ALA A 337 -12.32 -36.57 -32.89
CA ALA A 337 -12.68 -36.32 -34.31
C ALA A 337 -14.04 -35.65 -34.60
N GLY A 338 -14.21 -34.72 -35.54
CA GLY A 338 -13.36 -34.16 -36.59
C GLY A 338 -14.20 -33.16 -37.42
N ASP A 339 -13.51 -32.39 -38.26
CA ASP A 339 -14.00 -31.65 -39.43
C ASP A 339 -14.82 -30.35 -39.28
N SER A 340 -14.17 -29.28 -39.75
CA SER A 340 -14.76 -28.08 -40.38
C SER A 340 -14.77 -28.30 -41.91
N PRO A 341 -15.13 -27.33 -42.78
CA PRO A 341 -15.96 -26.12 -42.63
C PRO A 341 -17.05 -26.06 -43.73
N SER A 342 -17.98 -25.10 -43.63
CA SER A 342 -18.32 -24.14 -44.72
C SER A 342 -19.77 -23.65 -44.67
N SER A 343 -19.89 -22.37 -44.98
CA SER A 343 -20.87 -21.79 -45.89
C SER A 343 -22.01 -20.92 -45.33
N VAL A 344 -21.77 -19.61 -45.43
CA VAL A 344 -22.58 -18.62 -46.17
C VAL A 344 -23.98 -18.25 -45.63
N ASN A 345 -24.06 -16.98 -45.21
CA ASN A 345 -25.12 -15.97 -45.41
C ASN A 345 -26.61 -16.34 -45.29
N LYS A 346 -27.31 -15.59 -44.43
CA LYS A 346 -28.63 -14.92 -44.61
C LYS A 346 -28.92 -14.16 -43.29
N PHE A 347 -28.76 -12.84 -43.17
CA PHE A 347 -29.56 -11.72 -43.70
C PHE A 347 -31.08 -11.83 -43.47
N LEU A 348 -31.60 -10.77 -42.83
CA LEU A 348 -32.98 -10.26 -42.69
C LEU A 348 -33.81 -10.65 -41.44
N ASP A 349 -33.86 -9.68 -40.52
CA ASP A 349 -35.04 -8.88 -40.16
C ASP A 349 -36.41 -9.55 -40.14
N CYS A 350 -37.04 -9.55 -38.97
CA CYS A 350 -38.48 -9.34 -38.87
C CYS A 350 -38.82 -8.56 -37.60
N LEU A 351 -38.92 -7.23 -37.76
CA LEU A 351 -39.84 -6.38 -37.00
C LEU A 351 -41.27 -6.89 -37.24
N THR A 352 -42.06 -7.10 -36.18
CA THR A 352 -43.50 -6.79 -36.20
C THR A 352 -44.14 -6.83 -34.80
N TYR A 353 -44.65 -5.65 -34.41
CA TYR A 353 -45.92 -5.35 -33.72
C TYR A 353 -46.22 -5.94 -32.33
N LYS A 354 -46.29 -5.11 -31.29
CA LYS A 354 -47.46 -4.32 -30.83
C LYS A 354 -48.62 -5.19 -30.32
N LEU A 355 -48.73 -5.26 -29.00
CA LEU A 355 -49.92 -4.83 -28.24
C LEU A 355 -49.45 -4.09 -26.98
#